data_AF-A0A132MJY8-F1
#
_entry.id   AF-A0A132MJY8-F1
#
_cell.length_a   1.000
_cell.length_b   1.000
_cell.length_c   1.000
_cell.angle_alpha   90.00
_cell.angle_beta   90.00
_cell.angle_gamma   90.00
#
_symmetry.space_group_name_H-M   'P 1'
#
loop_
_entity.id
_entity.type
_entity.pdbx_description
1 polymer ?
#
loop_
_entity_poly.entity_id
_entity_poly.type
_entity_poly.pdbx_seq_one_letter_code
_entity_poly.pdbx_strand_id
1 'polypeptide(L)'
;MVLISVLVVVAAQPQGCEGSGGGVGGRGCVTRHEVRRAAVVRDSEPPAEARPKPKKERVKPDCTKANARFWKSLKPWRGKCRTDGKRIYYWDYTHNDLGVFNKKTGKHLGSAHPDTGDIIKGPVKTRELGDDDC
;
A
#
# COMPACT_ATOMS: atom_id res chain seq x y z
N MET A 1 -16.35 -67.38 6.96
CA MET A 1 -16.98 -66.78 8.15
C MET A 1 -16.78 -65.27 8.07
N VAL A 2 -17.89 -64.53 8.08
CA VAL A 2 -17.94 -63.06 8.10
C VAL A 2 -17.52 -62.59 9.48
N LEU A 3 -16.60 -61.63 9.60
CA LEU A 3 -16.63 -60.69 10.72
C LEU A 3 -16.28 -59.27 10.26
N ILE A 4 -17.25 -58.40 10.53
CA ILE A 4 -17.41 -57.00 10.21
C ILE A 4 -16.82 -56.17 11.36
N SER A 5 -16.21 -55.03 11.00
CA SER A 5 -16.03 -53.77 11.76
C SER A 5 -15.47 -53.79 13.19
N VAL A 6 -14.69 -52.78 13.56
CA VAL A 6 -15.16 -51.64 14.38
C VAL A 6 -14.11 -50.52 14.29
N LEU A 7 -14.56 -49.36 13.81
CA LEU A 7 -13.88 -48.08 13.97
C LEU A 7 -14.24 -47.53 15.36
N VAL A 8 -13.26 -47.19 16.20
CA VAL A 8 -13.48 -46.38 17.40
C VAL A 8 -12.67 -45.11 17.29
N VAL A 9 -13.38 -43.99 17.18
CA VAL A 9 -12.88 -42.63 17.37
C VAL A 9 -13.11 -42.28 18.84
N VAL A 10 -12.07 -41.83 19.54
CA VAL A 10 -12.22 -41.09 20.80
C VAL A 10 -11.54 -39.74 20.64
N ALA A 11 -12.35 -38.69 20.71
CA ALA A 11 -11.93 -37.31 20.83
C ALA A 11 -11.86 -36.92 22.32
N ALA A 12 -10.88 -36.11 22.71
CA ALA A 12 -10.95 -35.32 23.93
C ALA A 12 -10.21 -33.99 23.74
N GLN A 13 -10.85 -32.93 24.25
CA GLN A 13 -10.73 -31.52 23.88
C GLN A 13 -9.56 -30.78 24.58
N PRO A 14 -9.22 -29.56 24.11
CA PRO A 14 -8.21 -28.70 24.72
C PRO A 14 -8.83 -27.76 25.78
N GLN A 15 -8.11 -27.52 26.87
CA GLN A 15 -8.26 -26.45 27.87
C GLN A 15 -6.99 -26.58 28.73
N GLY A 16 -6.13 -25.58 28.93
CA GLY A 16 -6.40 -24.20 29.30
C GLY A 16 -5.62 -23.96 30.61
N CYS A 17 -4.77 -22.92 30.60
CA CYS A 17 -4.21 -22.13 31.70
C CYS A 17 -3.93 -22.79 33.07
N GLU A 18 -2.75 -22.51 33.67
CA GLU A 18 -2.60 -21.54 34.78
C GLU A 18 -1.34 -21.78 35.63
N GLY A 19 -0.64 -20.67 35.95
CA GLY A 19 0.25 -20.51 37.10
C GLY A 19 1.65 -21.16 37.04
N SER A 20 2.66 -20.74 37.78
CA SER A 20 2.92 -19.57 38.63
C SER A 20 4.38 -19.70 39.12
N GLY A 21 5.02 -18.60 39.51
CA GLY A 21 6.29 -18.58 40.26
C GLY A 21 7.55 -18.60 39.37
N GLY A 22 8.53 -17.71 39.49
CA GLY A 22 9.01 -16.98 40.66
C GLY A 22 10.35 -17.59 41.09
N GLY A 23 11.42 -16.80 41.10
CA GLY A 23 12.63 -17.11 41.88
C GLY A 23 13.94 -17.23 41.11
N VAL A 24 14.74 -16.18 41.24
CA VAL A 24 16.15 -16.01 40.89
C VAL A 24 17.07 -17.07 41.51
N GLY A 25 18.12 -17.48 40.78
CA GLY A 25 19.43 -17.77 41.39
C GLY A 25 20.19 -19.01 40.93
N GLY A 26 21.35 -18.78 40.28
CA GLY A 26 22.60 -19.45 40.67
C GLY A 26 23.00 -20.79 40.02
N ARG A 27 24.00 -20.71 39.15
CA ARG A 27 25.13 -21.65 38.89
C ARG A 27 24.86 -23.16 38.80
N GLY A 28 25.09 -23.72 37.62
CA GLY A 28 25.32 -25.14 37.42
C GLY A 28 25.95 -25.42 36.06
N CYS A 29 27.22 -25.81 36.08
CA CYS A 29 27.99 -26.29 34.94
C CYS A 29 27.55 -27.71 34.56
N VAL A 30 27.25 -27.95 33.28
CA VAL A 30 27.31 -29.31 32.71
C VAL A 30 27.59 -29.29 31.21
N THR A 31 28.51 -30.16 30.85
CA THR A 31 29.11 -30.47 29.55
C THR A 31 28.15 -31.14 28.57
N ARG A 32 28.24 -30.86 27.26
CA ARG A 32 28.16 -31.93 26.24
C ARG A 32 28.58 -31.50 24.82
N HIS A 33 29.65 -32.14 24.35
CA HIS A 33 29.97 -32.56 22.97
C HIS A 33 29.49 -31.67 21.81
N GLU A 34 30.46 -30.91 21.29
CA GLU A 34 30.41 -30.25 20.00
C GLU A 34 30.50 -31.29 18.87
N VAL A 35 29.42 -31.47 18.12
CA VAL A 35 29.47 -32.10 16.79
C VAL A 35 29.02 -31.04 15.81
N ARG A 36 30.00 -30.47 15.10
CA ARG A 36 29.83 -29.54 13.99
C ARG A 36 28.80 -30.10 12.99
N ARG A 37 27.65 -29.43 12.87
CA ARG A 37 26.98 -29.30 11.58
C ARG A 37 27.07 -27.84 11.17
N ALA A 38 27.67 -27.65 10.00
CA ALA A 38 27.88 -26.37 9.35
C ALA A 38 26.57 -25.56 9.35
N ALA A 39 26.58 -24.45 10.08
CA ALA A 39 25.61 -23.40 9.86
C ALA A 39 25.88 -22.84 8.46
N VAL A 40 24.96 -23.12 7.54
CA VAL A 40 24.80 -22.31 6.32
C VAL A 40 24.77 -20.86 6.75
N VAL A 41 25.78 -20.10 6.32
CA VAL A 41 25.86 -18.66 6.47
C VAL A 41 24.57 -18.12 5.88
N ARG A 42 23.69 -17.57 6.73
CA ARG A 42 22.58 -16.74 6.26
C ARG A 42 23.26 -15.52 5.69
N ASP A 43 23.31 -15.48 4.36
CA ASP A 43 23.67 -14.29 3.61
C ASP A 43 22.88 -13.14 4.23
N SER A 44 23.60 -12.24 4.88
CA SER A 44 22.99 -11.10 5.54
C SER A 44 22.59 -10.17 4.42
N GLU A 45 21.38 -10.35 3.90
CA GLU A 45 20.77 -9.44 2.95
C GLU A 45 20.95 -8.02 3.51
N PRO A 46 21.67 -7.12 2.80
CA PRO A 46 21.83 -5.76 3.27
C PRO A 46 20.43 -5.15 3.41
N PRO A 47 20.15 -4.41 4.50
CA PRO A 47 18.84 -3.82 4.73
C PRO A 47 18.48 -3.01 3.48
N ALA A 48 17.37 -3.39 2.85
CA ALA A 48 16.85 -2.76 1.64
C ALA A 48 16.93 -1.25 1.82
N GLU A 49 17.90 -0.63 1.15
CA GLU A 49 18.10 0.80 1.14
C GLU A 49 16.74 1.41 0.79
N ALA A 50 16.20 2.18 1.74
CA ALA A 50 14.92 2.83 1.57
C ALA A 50 15.05 3.71 0.33
N ARG A 51 14.50 3.23 -0.79
CA ARG A 51 14.42 4.00 -2.03
C ARG A 51 13.97 5.40 -1.66
N PRO A 52 14.71 6.46 -2.00
CA PRO A 52 14.34 7.82 -1.64
C PRO A 52 12.89 8.03 -2.10
N LYS A 53 11.99 8.31 -1.15
CA LYS A 53 10.60 8.62 -1.49
C LYS A 53 10.68 9.76 -2.51
N PRO A 54 10.08 9.64 -3.71
CA PRO A 54 10.16 10.68 -4.72
C PRO A 54 9.70 11.98 -4.07
N LYS A 55 10.59 12.98 -4.04
CA LYS A 55 10.22 14.32 -3.58
C LYS A 55 9.04 14.73 -4.46
N LYS A 56 7.91 15.10 -3.84
CA LYS A 56 6.70 15.53 -4.55
C LYS A 56 7.06 16.79 -5.33
N GLU A 57 7.40 16.63 -6.60
CA GLU A 57 7.74 17.76 -7.45
C GLU A 57 6.49 18.62 -7.64
N ARG A 58 6.61 19.89 -7.26
CA ARG A 58 5.56 20.88 -7.50
C ARG A 58 5.70 21.33 -8.94
N VAL A 59 4.60 21.35 -9.67
CA VAL A 59 4.56 21.92 -11.02
C VAL A 59 5.03 23.36 -10.94
N LYS A 60 5.93 23.73 -11.85
CA LYS A 60 6.54 25.06 -11.86
C LYS A 60 5.46 26.14 -12.08
N PRO A 61 5.61 27.33 -11.47
CA PRO A 61 4.58 28.38 -11.51
C PRO A 61 4.32 28.94 -12.91
N ASP A 62 5.23 28.75 -13.86
CA ASP A 62 5.03 29.12 -15.27
C ASP A 62 3.99 28.25 -15.98
N CYS A 63 3.71 27.04 -15.48
CA CYS A 63 2.61 26.24 -16.00
C CYS A 63 1.29 26.66 -15.35
N THR A 64 0.53 27.47 -16.10
CA THR A 64 -0.76 28.02 -15.70
C THR A 64 -1.90 27.28 -16.42
N LYS A 65 -3.12 27.45 -15.92
CA LYS A 65 -4.32 26.88 -16.57
C LYS A 65 -4.48 27.34 -18.03
N ALA A 66 -4.00 28.53 -18.37
CA ALA A 66 -4.14 29.13 -19.69
C ALA A 66 -3.17 28.58 -20.73
N ASN A 67 -1.96 28.15 -20.32
CA ASN A 67 -0.93 27.62 -21.23
C ASN A 67 -0.78 26.08 -21.16
N ALA A 68 -1.36 25.43 -20.15
CA ALA A 68 -1.32 23.99 -19.95
C ALA A 68 -1.81 23.17 -21.18
N ARG A 69 -0.87 22.52 -21.89
CA ARG A 69 -1.16 21.80 -23.14
C ARG A 69 -2.11 20.63 -22.94
N PHE A 70 -1.80 19.72 -22.03
CA PHE A 70 -2.65 18.56 -21.76
C PHE A 70 -4.03 18.98 -21.24
N TRP A 71 -4.11 19.91 -20.28
CA TRP A 71 -5.39 20.44 -19.79
C TRP A 71 -6.29 20.97 -20.91
N LYS A 72 -5.71 21.74 -21.85
CA LYS A 72 -6.44 22.31 -22.98
C LYS A 72 -6.95 21.25 -23.97
N SER A 73 -6.25 20.12 -24.08
CA SER A 73 -6.63 19.01 -24.96
C SER A 73 -7.85 18.22 -24.48
N LEU A 74 -8.16 18.29 -23.18
CA LEU A 74 -9.28 17.54 -22.58
C LEU A 74 -10.64 18.14 -22.95
N LYS A 75 -11.65 17.29 -23.07
CA LYS A 75 -13.03 17.69 -23.36
C LYS A 75 -13.69 18.28 -22.11
N PRO A 76 -14.59 19.27 -22.24
CA PRO A 76 -15.45 19.68 -21.13
C PRO A 76 -16.27 18.50 -20.61
N TRP A 77 -16.55 18.48 -19.30
CA TRP A 77 -17.40 17.44 -18.70
C TRP A 77 -18.54 18.02 -17.85
N ARG A 78 -18.22 18.57 -16.67
CA ARG A 78 -19.16 19.20 -15.74
C ARG A 78 -18.49 20.41 -15.11
N GLY A 79 -19.20 21.54 -15.08
CA GLY A 79 -18.70 22.81 -14.54
C GLY A 79 -17.24 23.09 -14.91
N LYS A 80 -16.36 23.13 -13.91
CA LYS A 80 -14.92 23.44 -14.09
C LYS A 80 -14.04 22.23 -14.44
N CYS A 81 -14.61 21.02 -14.47
CA CYS A 81 -13.91 19.77 -14.75
C CYS A 81 -13.86 19.40 -16.24
N ARG A 82 -12.81 18.65 -16.60
CA ARG A 82 -12.58 18.12 -17.95
C ARG A 82 -12.38 16.61 -17.96
N THR A 83 -12.45 15.98 -19.12
CA THR A 83 -12.35 14.52 -19.28
C THR A 83 -11.64 14.10 -20.56
N ASP A 84 -10.96 12.96 -20.50
CA ASP A 84 -10.44 12.21 -21.66
C ASP A 84 -11.41 11.07 -22.07
N GLY A 85 -12.57 10.97 -21.43
CA GLY A 85 -13.55 9.90 -21.60
C GLY A 85 -13.45 8.77 -20.58
N LYS A 86 -12.28 8.54 -19.97
CA LYS A 86 -12.04 7.50 -18.95
C LYS A 86 -11.80 8.07 -17.55
N ARG A 87 -11.19 9.25 -17.49
CA ARG A 87 -10.82 9.96 -16.26
C ARG A 87 -11.45 11.35 -16.27
N ILE A 88 -11.61 11.89 -15.07
CA ILE A 88 -12.04 13.26 -14.82
C ILE A 88 -10.86 14.01 -14.24
N TYR A 89 -10.67 15.24 -14.70
CA TYR A 89 -9.58 16.11 -14.32
C TYR A 89 -10.14 17.42 -13.77
N TYR A 90 -9.67 17.81 -12.59
CA TYR A 90 -9.96 19.08 -11.94
C TYR A 90 -8.66 19.87 -11.76
N TRP A 91 -8.71 21.19 -11.90
CA TRP A 91 -7.55 22.04 -11.70
C TRP A 91 -7.35 22.37 -10.22
N ASP A 92 -6.29 21.85 -9.60
CA ASP A 92 -5.89 22.21 -8.23
C ASP A 92 -5.05 23.50 -8.25
N TYR A 93 -5.68 24.61 -7.86
CA TYR A 93 -5.03 25.93 -7.79
C TYR A 93 -4.00 26.05 -6.66
N THR A 94 -4.07 25.22 -5.63
CA THR A 94 -3.09 25.24 -4.53
C THR A 94 -1.75 24.67 -5.00
N HIS A 95 -1.78 23.65 -5.85
CA HIS A 95 -0.60 22.91 -6.26
C HIS A 95 -0.20 23.12 -7.74
N ASN A 96 -1.03 23.80 -8.53
CA ASN A 96 -0.89 23.94 -9.98
C ASN A 96 -0.78 22.58 -10.69
N ASP A 97 -1.55 21.60 -10.24
CA ASP A 97 -1.65 20.28 -10.86
C ASP A 97 -3.09 19.88 -11.14
N LEU A 98 -3.28 18.75 -11.82
CA LEU A 98 -4.60 18.24 -12.15
C LEU A 98 -4.98 17.10 -11.21
N GLY A 99 -5.98 17.29 -10.36
CA GLY A 99 -6.59 16.17 -9.63
C GLY A 99 -7.25 15.20 -10.61
N VAL A 100 -6.89 13.92 -10.54
CA VAL A 100 -7.34 12.87 -11.47
C VAL A 100 -8.26 11.91 -10.75
N PHE A 101 -9.42 11.64 -11.34
CA PHE A 101 -10.42 10.74 -10.80
C PHE A 101 -10.87 9.73 -11.85
N ASN A 102 -11.21 8.53 -11.40
CA ASN A 102 -11.83 7.54 -12.26
C ASN A 102 -13.26 7.99 -12.61
N LYS A 103 -13.60 8.09 -13.89
CA LYS A 103 -14.92 8.59 -14.31
C LYS A 103 -16.08 7.67 -13.88
N LYS A 104 -15.84 6.37 -13.82
CA LYS A 104 -16.86 5.38 -13.48
C LYS A 104 -17.08 5.28 -11.97
N THR A 105 -16.00 5.32 -11.19
CA THR A 105 -16.06 5.05 -9.75
C THR A 105 -15.89 6.29 -8.87
N GLY A 106 -15.56 7.46 -9.43
CA GLY A 106 -15.30 8.68 -8.65
C GLY A 106 -14.00 8.67 -7.83
N LYS A 107 -13.34 7.52 -7.68
CA LYS A 107 -12.11 7.35 -6.89
C LYS A 107 -10.95 8.22 -7.39
N HIS A 108 -10.25 8.87 -6.46
CA HIS A 108 -9.04 9.64 -6.74
C HIS A 108 -7.89 8.73 -7.18
N LEU A 109 -7.33 9.03 -8.34
CA LEU A 109 -6.22 8.30 -8.97
C LEU A 109 -4.86 9.00 -8.75
N GLY A 110 -4.87 10.22 -8.22
CA GLY A 110 -3.66 11.01 -8.00
C GLY A 110 -3.75 12.40 -8.63
N SER A 111 -2.60 13.07 -8.75
CA SER A 111 -2.50 14.31 -9.52
C SER A 111 -1.64 14.13 -10.76
N ALA A 112 -2.00 14.77 -11.86
CA ALA A 112 -1.26 14.78 -13.12
C ALA A 112 -0.62 16.15 -13.41
N HIS A 113 0.49 16.12 -14.14
CA HIS A 113 1.12 17.33 -14.65
C HIS A 113 0.21 17.99 -15.72
N PRO A 114 -0.09 19.29 -15.62
CA PRO A 114 -1.06 19.96 -16.48
C PRO A 114 -0.63 20.11 -17.95
N ASP A 115 0.68 20.11 -18.23
CA ASP A 115 1.20 20.08 -19.61
C ASP A 115 1.33 18.71 -20.25
N THR A 116 1.78 17.69 -19.50
CA THR A 116 2.12 16.37 -20.07
C THR A 116 1.04 15.32 -19.82
N GLY A 117 0.24 15.46 -18.76
CA GLY A 117 -0.73 14.47 -18.32
C GLY A 117 -0.15 13.33 -17.47
N ASP A 118 1.16 13.35 -17.19
CA ASP A 118 1.81 12.32 -16.39
C ASP A 118 1.37 12.39 -14.92
N ILE A 119 1.10 11.24 -14.30
CA ILE A 119 0.76 11.18 -12.88
C ILE A 119 2.00 11.49 -12.04
N ILE A 120 1.97 12.62 -11.35
CA ILE A 120 3.07 13.14 -10.50
C ILE A 120 2.82 12.92 -9.00
N LYS A 121 1.57 12.62 -8.61
CA LYS A 121 1.21 12.26 -7.23
C LYS A 121 0.33 11.02 -7.23
N GLY A 122 0.56 10.11 -6.29
CA GLY A 122 -0.22 8.89 -6.15
C GLY A 122 -1.65 9.11 -5.63
N PRO A 123 -2.50 8.08 -5.68
CA PRO A 123 -3.89 8.13 -5.24
C PRO A 123 -4.01 8.39 -3.74
N VAL A 124 -5.11 9.03 -3.36
CA VAL A 124 -5.48 9.30 -1.96
C VAL A 124 -6.78 8.55 -1.72
N LYS A 125 -6.70 7.45 -0.97
CA LYS A 125 -7.80 6.47 -0.87
C LYS A 125 -9.11 7.04 -0.31
N THR A 126 -9.01 8.09 0.51
CA THR A 126 -10.15 8.75 1.15
C THR A 126 -10.76 9.86 0.29
N ARG A 127 -10.17 10.18 -0.87
CA ARG A 127 -10.65 11.24 -1.74
C ARG A 127 -11.47 10.65 -2.89
N GLU A 128 -12.67 11.19 -3.05
CA GLU A 128 -13.58 10.89 -4.14
C GLU A 128 -13.99 12.21 -4.80
N LEU A 129 -14.50 12.13 -6.02
CA LEU A 129 -15.04 13.29 -6.72
C LEU A 129 -16.47 13.54 -6.23
N GLY A 130 -16.68 14.65 -5.52
CA GLY A 130 -17.99 15.12 -5.12
C GLY A 130 -18.71 15.88 -6.23
N ASP A 131 -20.01 16.14 -6.04
CA ASP A 131 -20.83 16.87 -7.02
C ASP A 131 -20.39 18.34 -7.17
N ASP A 132 -19.87 18.97 -6.10
CA ASP A 132 -19.42 20.38 -6.10
C ASP A 132 -17.95 20.58 -6.52
N ASP A 133 -17.19 19.48 -6.73
CA ASP A 133 -15.81 19.55 -7.22
C ASP A 133 -15.73 20.00 -8.68
N CYS A 134 -16.86 19.92 -9.39
CA CYS A 134 -17.04 20.30 -10.79
C CYS A 134 -18.11 21.39 -10.88
#